data_AF-A0AAD7BF55-F1
#
_entry.id   AF-A0AAD7BF55-F1
#
_cell.length_a   1.000
_cell.length_b   1.000
_cell.length_c   1.000
_cell.angle_alpha   90.00
_cell.angle_beta   90.00
_cell.angle_gamma   90.00
#
_symmetry.space_group_name_H-M   'P 1'
#
loop_
_entity.id
_entity.type
_entity.pdbx_description
1 polymer ?
#
loop_
_entity_poly.entity_id
_entity_poly.type
_entity_poly.pdbx_seq_one_letter_code
_entity_poly.pdbx_strand_id
1 'polypeptide(L)'
;FFVLDEAQFAADGLPTAFHPDPGASPILVEILNIWDSHHSIGSASFVVAGTEIPFKIFEEPNVAEHLGWTSDTGAFDKKSLQENYPHRFLPPSFSGSTSDEEFMCRAWHWTRGRHRYTAALVENLIVCGFQSPHRF
;
A
#
# COMPACT_ATOMS: atom_id res chain seq x y z
N PHE A 1 11.90 12.96 -6.26
CA PHE A 1 10.63 12.26 -6.51
C PHE A 1 9.60 12.79 -5.54
N PHE A 2 8.34 12.90 -5.96
CA PHE A 2 7.23 13.31 -5.11
C PHE A 2 6.29 12.12 -4.92
N VAL A 3 5.74 11.98 -3.72
CA VAL A 3 4.81 10.90 -3.39
C VAL A 3 3.48 11.52 -3.00
N LEU A 4 2.44 11.13 -3.72
CA LEU A 4 1.04 11.42 -3.41
C LEU A 4 0.45 10.16 -2.80
N ASP A 5 0.38 10.11 -1.47
CA ASP A 5 -0.21 8.99 -0.74
C ASP A 5 -1.72 9.22 -0.50
N GLU A 6 -2.47 8.13 -0.36
CA GLU A 6 -3.93 8.14 -0.24
C GLU A 6 -4.62 8.97 -1.35
N ALA A 7 -4.07 8.92 -2.57
CA ALA A 7 -4.47 9.78 -3.68
C ALA A 7 -5.91 9.53 -4.16
N GLN A 8 -6.58 8.46 -3.73
CA GLN A 8 -8.01 8.26 -3.98
C GLN A 8 -8.85 9.43 -3.43
N PHE A 9 -8.43 10.08 -2.35
CA PHE A 9 -9.14 11.26 -1.85
C PHE A 9 -9.10 12.43 -2.84
N ALA A 10 -7.99 12.61 -3.55
CA ALA A 10 -7.86 13.60 -4.60
C ALA A 10 -8.53 13.14 -5.93
N ALA A 11 -8.61 11.83 -6.17
CA ALA A 11 -9.32 11.27 -7.31
C ALA A 11 -10.84 11.42 -7.19
N ASP A 12 -11.37 11.30 -5.97
CA ASP A 12 -12.80 11.46 -5.67
C ASP A 12 -13.16 12.91 -5.34
N GLY A 13 -12.15 13.71 -5.00
CA GLY A 13 -12.29 15.10 -4.58
C GLY A 13 -12.52 16.05 -5.74
N LEU A 14 -13.46 16.99 -5.53
CA LEU A 14 -13.66 18.15 -6.40
C LEU A 14 -13.74 17.78 -7.91
N PRO A 15 -14.57 16.79 -8.30
CA PRO A 15 -14.53 16.19 -9.63
C PRO A 15 -14.80 17.17 -10.78
N THR A 16 -15.46 18.29 -10.49
CA THR A 16 -15.86 19.31 -11.48
C THR A 16 -15.22 20.67 -11.20
N ALA A 17 -14.28 20.79 -10.26
CA ALA A 17 -13.85 22.10 -9.77
C ALA A 17 -12.90 22.83 -10.74
N PHE A 18 -12.26 22.12 -11.67
CA PHE A 18 -11.16 22.65 -12.47
C PHE A 18 -11.43 22.71 -13.98
N HIS A 19 -12.68 22.60 -14.45
CA HIS A 19 -13.01 22.78 -15.88
C HIS A 19 -14.30 23.59 -16.17
N PRO A 20 -14.31 24.40 -17.25
CA PRO A 20 -15.46 25.23 -17.64
C PRO A 20 -16.51 24.55 -18.57
N ASP A 21 -16.28 23.34 -19.09
CA ASP A 21 -17.17 22.59 -20.02
C ASP A 21 -17.19 21.07 -19.68
N PRO A 22 -18.07 20.22 -20.26
CA PRO A 22 -18.46 18.92 -19.68
C PRO A 22 -17.43 17.80 -19.92
N GLY A 23 -16.27 17.94 -19.29
CA GLY A 23 -15.24 16.93 -19.10
C GLY A 23 -14.69 17.13 -17.70
N ALA A 24 -15.34 16.53 -16.71
CA ALA A 24 -15.03 16.72 -15.31
C ALA A 24 -13.74 15.98 -14.95
N SER A 25 -12.64 16.71 -14.75
CA SER A 25 -11.37 16.14 -14.33
C SER A 25 -11.16 16.34 -12.81
N PRO A 26 -10.93 15.27 -12.03
CA PRO A 26 -10.68 15.40 -10.60
C PRO A 26 -9.43 16.21 -10.27
N ILE A 27 -9.39 16.77 -9.06
CA ILE A 27 -8.24 17.57 -8.61
C ILE A 27 -6.90 16.83 -8.71
N LEU A 28 -6.90 15.50 -8.57
CA LEU A 28 -5.70 14.69 -8.75
C LEU A 28 -5.03 14.88 -10.13
N VAL A 29 -5.83 14.89 -11.20
CA VAL A 29 -5.32 15.04 -12.57
C VAL A 29 -4.71 16.42 -12.76
N GLU A 30 -5.38 17.45 -12.25
CA GLU A 30 -4.90 18.83 -12.35
C GLU A 30 -3.61 19.06 -11.57
N ILE A 31 -3.48 18.47 -10.38
CA ILE A 31 -2.23 18.50 -9.61
C ILE A 31 -1.08 17.93 -10.44
N LEU A 32 -1.29 16.77 -11.09
CA LEU A 32 -0.27 16.12 -11.92
C LEU A 32 0.07 16.95 -13.16
N ASN A 33 -0.92 17.51 -13.86
CA ASN A 33 -0.71 18.36 -15.03
C ASN A 33 0.09 19.63 -14.70
N ILE A 34 -0.27 20.31 -13.61
CA ILE A 34 0.45 21.51 -13.17
C ILE A 34 1.89 21.14 -12.82
N TRP A 35 2.11 20.04 -12.11
CA TRP A 35 3.44 19.66 -11.68
C TRP A 35 4.33 19.16 -12.82
N ASP A 36 3.75 18.49 -13.82
CA ASP A 36 4.46 18.06 -15.02
C ASP A 36 4.85 19.25 -15.92
N SER A 37 3.96 20.23 -16.07
CA SER A 37 4.20 21.42 -16.89
C SER A 37 5.14 22.45 -16.25
N HIS A 38 5.36 22.39 -14.93
CA HIS A 38 6.14 23.40 -14.23
C HIS A 38 7.66 23.16 -14.38
N HIS A 39 8.30 23.93 -15.27
CA HIS A 39 9.74 23.80 -15.58
C HIS A 39 10.70 23.85 -14.39
N SER A 40 10.32 24.47 -13.25
CA SER A 40 11.17 24.48 -12.05
C SER A 40 11.20 23.16 -11.29
N ILE A 41 10.26 22.25 -11.56
CA ILE A 41 10.17 20.93 -10.93
C ILE A 41 11.07 19.92 -11.69
N GLY A 42 11.49 20.25 -12.91
CA GLY A 42 12.41 19.43 -13.71
C GLY A 42 11.85 18.04 -14.02
N SER A 43 12.71 17.08 -14.37
CA SER A 43 12.37 15.67 -14.62
C SER A 43 12.10 14.89 -13.31
N ALA A 44 11.24 15.43 -12.44
CA ALA A 44 10.90 14.78 -11.18
C ALA A 44 9.99 13.56 -11.44
N SER A 45 10.33 12.42 -10.82
CA SER A 45 9.44 11.26 -10.82
C SER A 45 8.34 11.41 -9.79
N PHE A 46 7.10 11.10 -10.17
CA PHE A 46 5.94 11.06 -9.28
C PHE A 46 5.56 9.61 -8.97
N VAL A 47 5.24 9.35 -7.70
CA VAL A 47 4.64 8.10 -7.25
C VAL A 47 3.28 8.44 -6.68
N VAL A 48 2.23 7.95 -7.33
CA VAL A 48 0.84 8.15 -6.91
C VAL A 48 0.36 6.82 -6.33
N ALA A 49 0.00 6.80 -5.05
CA ALA A 49 -0.39 5.60 -4.32
C ALA A 49 -1.75 5.79 -3.64
N GLY A 50 -2.53 4.72 -3.55
CA GLY A 50 -3.86 4.71 -2.97
C GLY A 50 -4.52 3.35 -3.11
N THR A 51 -5.65 3.15 -2.41
CA THR A 51 -6.31 1.83 -2.35
C THR A 51 -7.18 1.55 -3.57
N GLU A 52 -7.89 2.56 -4.11
CA GLU A 52 -8.84 2.40 -5.21
C GLU A 52 -8.83 3.61 -6.14
N ILE A 53 -7.67 3.97 -6.69
CA ILE A 53 -7.58 5.09 -7.63
C ILE A 53 -8.22 4.64 -8.97
N PRO A 54 -9.29 5.29 -9.45
CA PRO A 54 -10.00 4.84 -10.65
C PRO A 54 -9.22 5.19 -11.92
N PHE A 55 -8.71 4.19 -12.65
CA PHE A 55 -7.90 4.39 -13.85
C PHE A 55 -8.56 5.31 -14.90
N LYS A 56 -9.88 5.26 -15.03
CA LYS A 56 -10.68 6.06 -15.97
C LYS A 56 -10.41 7.57 -15.90
N ILE A 57 -9.96 8.10 -14.76
CA ILE A 57 -9.69 9.53 -14.61
C ILE A 57 -8.43 9.96 -15.37
N PHE A 58 -7.59 9.01 -15.77
CA PHE A 58 -6.38 9.23 -16.55
C PHE A 58 -6.55 8.94 -18.04
N GLU A 59 -7.74 8.48 -18.49
CA GLU A 59 -8.00 8.17 -19.90
C GLU A 59 -7.96 9.40 -20.82
N GLU A 60 -7.92 10.62 -20.25
CA GLU A 60 -7.67 11.82 -21.04
C GLU A 60 -6.27 11.80 -21.64
N PRO A 61 -6.14 12.13 -22.95
CA PRO A 61 -4.99 11.80 -23.78
C PRO A 61 -3.64 12.41 -23.34
N ASN A 62 -3.63 13.34 -22.37
CA ASN A 62 -2.40 14.01 -21.96
C ASN A 62 -1.76 13.43 -20.68
N VAL A 63 -2.48 12.62 -19.90
CA VAL A 63 -2.03 12.23 -18.55
C VAL A 63 -1.55 10.77 -18.51
N ALA A 64 -2.27 9.85 -19.15
CA ALA A 64 -1.92 8.42 -19.10
C ALA A 64 -0.66 8.02 -19.89
N GLU A 65 -0.25 8.78 -20.89
CA GLU A 65 0.84 8.36 -21.81
C GLU A 65 2.20 8.23 -21.11
N HIS A 66 2.39 8.87 -19.96
CA HIS A 66 3.66 8.87 -19.22
C HIS A 66 3.58 8.14 -17.86
N LEU A 67 2.42 7.61 -17.49
CA LEU A 67 2.21 6.97 -16.20
C LEU A 67 2.35 5.43 -16.30
N GLY A 68 3.24 4.88 -15.47
CA GLY A 68 3.25 3.45 -15.19
C GLY A 68 2.18 3.10 -14.15
N TRP A 69 1.33 2.11 -14.45
CA TRP A 69 0.31 1.64 -13.52
C TRP A 69 0.68 0.28 -12.92
N THR A 70 0.56 0.14 -11.60
CA THR A 70 0.65 -1.16 -10.93
C THR A 70 -0.30 -1.22 -9.73
N SER A 71 -1.07 -2.31 -9.65
CA SER A 71 -1.82 -2.69 -8.44
C SER A 71 -1.15 -3.81 -7.66
N ASP A 72 -0.09 -4.42 -8.22
CA ASP A 72 0.71 -5.44 -7.55
C ASP A 72 1.74 -4.76 -6.64
N THR A 73 1.26 -4.30 -5.48
CA THR A 73 2.08 -3.73 -4.41
C THR A 73 2.61 -4.81 -3.45
N GLY A 74 2.35 -6.09 -3.78
CA GLY A 74 2.63 -7.22 -2.91
C GLY A 74 1.55 -7.45 -1.86
N ALA A 75 1.33 -8.73 -1.54
CA ALA A 75 0.47 -9.16 -0.45
C ALA A 75 1.08 -10.40 0.23
N PHE A 76 0.70 -10.65 1.49
CA PHE A 76 0.91 -11.95 2.14
C PHE A 76 -0.15 -12.96 1.66
N ASP A 77 -0.17 -13.23 0.36
CA ASP A 77 -1.14 -14.07 -0.33
C ASP A 77 -0.81 -15.57 -0.29
N LYS A 78 0.44 -15.90 0.06
CA LYS A 78 0.97 -17.24 0.29
C LYS A 78 1.49 -17.38 1.71
N LYS A 79 1.21 -18.53 2.34
CA LYS A 79 1.60 -18.82 3.72
C LYS A 79 3.11 -18.68 3.91
N SER A 80 3.89 -19.28 3.02
CA SER A 80 5.36 -19.19 3.04
C SER A 80 5.89 -17.75 2.92
N LEU A 81 5.23 -16.89 2.15
CA LEU A 81 5.61 -15.47 2.05
C LEU A 81 5.28 -14.72 3.34
N GLN A 82 4.15 -15.04 3.97
CA GLN A 82 3.79 -14.46 5.25
C GLN A 82 4.76 -14.89 6.35
N GLU A 83 5.07 -16.18 6.46
CA GLU A 83 5.97 -16.76 7.48
C GLU A 83 7.36 -16.11 7.45
N ASN A 84 7.87 -15.80 6.25
CA ASN A 84 9.17 -15.13 6.09
C ASN A 84 9.26 -13.76 6.80
N TYR A 85 8.14 -13.09 7.08
CA TYR A 85 8.16 -11.79 7.74
C TYR A 85 8.31 -11.91 9.27
N PRO A 86 7.45 -12.61 10.03
CA PRO A 86 7.65 -12.82 11.46
C PRO A 86 9.00 -13.47 11.79
N HIS A 87 9.46 -14.46 11.00
CA HIS A 87 10.75 -15.12 11.25
C HIS A 87 11.97 -14.20 11.28
N ARG A 88 11.88 -12.98 10.73
CA ARG A 88 12.95 -11.97 10.83
C ARG A 88 13.10 -11.39 12.23
N PHE A 89 12.06 -11.49 13.06
CA PHE A 89 11.98 -10.89 14.38
C PHE A 89 11.92 -11.93 15.50
N LEU A 90 11.58 -13.17 15.17
CA LEU A 90 11.55 -14.28 16.12
C LEU A 90 12.99 -14.70 16.50
N PRO A 91 13.26 -14.98 17.77
CA PRO A 91 14.56 -15.51 18.16
C PRO A 91 14.77 -16.91 17.57
N PRO A 92 16.02 -17.32 17.30
CA PRO A 92 16.32 -18.64 16.73
C PRO A 92 15.76 -19.81 17.56
N SER A 93 15.66 -19.64 18.89
CA SER A 93 15.09 -20.63 19.80
C SER A 93 13.58 -20.82 19.64
N PHE A 94 12.89 -19.90 18.97
CA PHE A 94 11.47 -19.98 18.67
C PHE A 94 11.22 -20.75 17.37
N SER A 95 12.10 -20.58 16.38
CA SER A 95 11.96 -21.17 15.05
C SER A 95 11.93 -22.70 15.10
N GLY A 96 10.93 -23.30 14.45
CA GLY A 96 10.75 -24.75 14.39
C GLY A 96 10.23 -25.38 15.69
N SER A 97 9.80 -24.57 16.67
CA SER A 97 9.09 -25.06 17.85
C SER A 97 7.60 -25.27 17.56
N THR A 98 6.90 -26.06 18.38
CA THR A 98 5.43 -26.19 18.28
C THR A 98 4.71 -24.84 18.45
N SER A 99 5.26 -23.94 19.28
CA SER A 99 4.70 -22.59 19.44
C SER A 99 4.85 -21.73 18.18
N ASP A 100 5.88 -21.96 17.39
CA ASP A 100 6.09 -21.30 16.10
C ASP A 100 5.09 -21.80 15.06
N GLU A 101 4.92 -23.11 14.92
CA GLU A 101 3.93 -23.67 14.01
C GLU A 101 2.50 -23.19 14.33
N GLU A 102 2.12 -23.19 15.61
CA GLU A 102 0.80 -22.71 16.05
C GLU A 102 0.64 -21.20 15.81
N PHE A 103 1.67 -20.41 16.13
CA PHE A 103 1.67 -18.97 15.89
C PHE A 103 1.53 -18.66 14.41
N MET A 104 2.31 -19.32 13.54
CA MET A 104 2.26 -19.12 12.09
C MET A 104 0.91 -19.56 11.50
N CYS A 105 0.33 -20.64 12.01
CA CYS A 105 -1.02 -21.07 11.62
C CYS A 105 -2.07 -20.01 11.94
N ARG A 106 -2.02 -19.43 13.15
CA ARG A 106 -2.93 -18.35 13.58
C ARG A 106 -2.68 -17.06 12.80
N ALA A 107 -1.41 -16.67 12.63
CA ALA A 107 -1.03 -15.49 11.86
C ALA A 107 -1.57 -15.58 10.43
N TRP A 108 -1.39 -16.73 9.78
CA TRP A 108 -1.96 -17.01 8.47
C TRP A 108 -3.49 -16.92 8.49
N HIS A 109 -4.16 -17.57 9.43
CA HIS A 109 -5.61 -17.58 9.50
C HIS A 109 -6.22 -16.18 9.65
N TRP A 110 -5.64 -15.34 10.52
CA TRP A 110 -6.23 -14.05 10.90
C TRP A 110 -5.72 -12.85 10.10
N THR A 111 -4.50 -12.91 9.58
CA THR A 111 -3.81 -11.74 9.00
C THR A 111 -3.37 -11.95 7.55
N ARG A 112 -3.82 -13.03 6.90
CA ARG A 112 -3.57 -13.31 5.48
C ARG A 112 -3.83 -12.08 4.61
N GLY A 113 -2.90 -11.79 3.72
CA GLY A 113 -2.95 -10.68 2.78
C GLY A 113 -2.77 -9.29 3.40
N ARG A 114 -2.69 -9.17 4.72
CA ARG A 114 -2.71 -7.89 5.43
C ARG A 114 -1.40 -7.61 6.16
N HIS A 115 -0.42 -7.07 5.44
CA HIS A 115 0.92 -6.77 5.98
C HIS A 115 0.90 -6.02 7.32
N ARG A 116 0.09 -4.95 7.43
CA ARG A 116 -0.04 -4.16 8.67
C ARG A 116 -0.52 -4.99 9.85
N TYR A 117 -1.41 -5.95 9.64
CA TYR A 117 -1.95 -6.80 10.70
C TYR A 117 -0.92 -7.84 11.14
N THR A 118 -0.20 -8.45 10.20
CA THR A 118 0.93 -9.34 10.52
C THR A 118 2.00 -8.59 11.33
N ALA A 119 2.34 -7.35 10.93
CA ALA A 119 3.30 -6.52 11.65
C ALA A 119 2.83 -6.21 13.08
N ALA A 120 1.57 -5.80 13.25
CA ALA A 120 1.00 -5.57 14.57
C ALA A 120 0.99 -6.84 15.45
N LEU A 121 0.73 -8.00 14.87
CA LEU A 121 0.79 -9.27 15.60
C LEU A 121 2.21 -9.57 16.11
N VAL A 122 3.22 -9.35 15.27
CA VAL A 122 4.64 -9.51 15.64
C VAL A 122 5.06 -8.48 16.69
N GLU A 123 4.63 -7.23 16.56
CA GLU A 123 4.88 -6.18 17.55
C GLU A 123 4.33 -6.59 18.92
N ASN A 124 3.07 -7.04 18.99
CA ASN A 124 2.47 -7.52 20.22
C ASN A 124 3.25 -8.70 20.83
N LEU A 125 3.73 -9.63 19.99
CA LEU A 125 4.54 -10.75 20.44
C LEU A 125 5.86 -10.30 21.08
N ILE A 126 6.52 -9.29 20.48
CA ILE A 126 7.77 -8.71 20.99
C ILE A 126 7.52 -7.94 22.30
N VAL A 127 6.49 -7.09 22.35
CA VAL A 127 6.13 -6.28 23.52
C VAL A 127 5.77 -7.17 24.71
N CYS A 128 5.07 -8.28 24.47
CA CYS A 128 4.74 -9.28 25.49
C CYS A 128 5.91 -10.22 25.82
N GLY A 129 7.11 -10.00 25.27
CA GLY A 129 8.30 -10.81 25.56
C GLY A 129 8.14 -12.28 25.20
N PHE A 130 7.39 -12.59 24.13
CA PHE A 130 7.05 -13.95 23.71
C PHE A 130 6.32 -14.78 24.79
N GLN A 131 5.70 -14.13 25.78
CA GLN A 131 4.89 -14.81 26.78
C GLN A 131 3.58 -15.30 26.15
N SER A 132 3.39 -16.62 26.16
CA SER A 132 2.20 -17.30 25.59
C SER A 132 1.84 -16.88 24.15
N PRO A 133 2.71 -17.12 23.16
CA PRO A 133 2.50 -16.74 21.74
C PRO A 133 1.20 -17.28 21.13
N HIS A 134 0.71 -18.37 21.71
CA HIS A 134 -0.43 -19.16 21.28
C HIS A 134 -1.70 -18.88 22.11
N ARG A 135 -1.65 -18.04 23.15
CA ARG A 135 -2.84 -17.62 23.93
C ARG A 135 -3.33 -16.24 23.46
N PHE A 136 -3.82 -16.20 22.23
CA PHE A 136 -4.83 -15.23 21.83
C PHE A 136 -6.20 -15.87 22.02
#